data_AF-A0A2M8FJR6-F1
#
_entry.id   AF-A0A2M8FJR6-F1
#
_cell.length_a   1.000
_cell.length_b   1.000
_cell.length_c   1.000
_cell.angle_alpha   90.00
_cell.angle_beta   90.00
_cell.angle_gamma   90.00
#
_symmetry.space_group_name_H-M   'P 1'
#
loop_
_entity.id
_entity.type
_entity.pdbx_description
1 polymer ?
#
loop_
_entity_poly.entity_id
_entity_poly.type
_entity_poly.pdbx_seq_one_letter_code
_entity_poly.pdbx_strand_id
1 'polypeptide(L)'
;MNLYEIANFLNKFSSNYKVGNLQKIRKELKGLERLPSCIFDYRTIKNTYAFHLGGRKEFQFNIGFEKKLKLFRYGMAFSLEKSRTLPDIEVLFPKIDRFNLYLKSNPSKFPEMLMWNDDIKNGHSKHSSVHSISNEFKCDQKFIFIGKFFNKETHEITNEDCRSILETFDELLDLYIFVENEDEKKNLEDFSGKFIFKSGKNDYQKKYFVNQIAQSRIVDATHKIIQENIYEGLAKKYGKSNIGTENSSGYGTSIDLVVNENGKYVFYEIKTNSSIRKCIREGLPQLLEYSYWPNRNLASKLVIVSENKITDDAKKYLNKLRKDFFIPIYYQRYDFLKKDLESNIY
;
A
#
# COMPACT_ATOMS: atom_id res chain seq x y z
N MET A 1 25.45 -20.02 10.03
CA MET A 1 25.20 -20.74 8.76
C MET A 1 25.55 -19.85 7.58
N ASN A 2 25.75 -20.40 6.38
CA ASN A 2 25.70 -19.61 5.15
C ASN A 2 24.27 -19.62 4.55
N LEU A 3 24.00 -18.78 3.55
CA LEU A 3 22.66 -18.67 2.97
C LEU A 3 22.17 -19.98 2.32
N TYR A 4 23.09 -20.77 1.76
CA TYR A 4 22.79 -22.06 1.17
C TYR A 4 22.37 -23.09 2.23
N GLU A 5 23.05 -23.11 3.38
CA GLU A 5 22.68 -23.93 4.53
C GLU A 5 21.31 -23.55 5.09
N ILE A 6 21.01 -22.25 5.21
CA ILE A 6 19.70 -21.75 5.63
C ILE A 6 18.61 -22.22 4.64
N ALA A 7 18.81 -21.98 3.34
CA ALA A 7 17.86 -22.39 2.31
C ALA A 7 17.61 -23.90 2.30
N ASN A 8 18.66 -24.72 2.47
CA ASN A 8 18.54 -26.16 2.57
C ASN A 8 17.80 -26.60 3.84
N PHE A 9 18.04 -25.94 4.97
CA PHE A 9 17.28 -26.20 6.19
C PHE A 9 15.79 -25.92 5.96
N LEU A 10 15.45 -24.75 5.41
CA LEU A 10 14.06 -24.38 5.12
C LEU A 10 13.40 -25.41 4.20
N ASN A 11 14.05 -25.79 3.11
CA ASN A 11 13.54 -26.84 2.21
C ASN A 11 13.28 -28.15 2.95
N LYS A 12 14.26 -28.63 3.72
CA LYS A 12 14.20 -29.92 4.42
C LYS A 12 13.07 -29.98 5.43
N PHE A 13 12.82 -28.90 6.16
CA PHE A 13 11.83 -28.88 7.25
C PHE A 13 10.49 -28.26 6.86
N SER A 14 10.38 -27.67 5.67
CA SER A 14 9.13 -27.04 5.18
C SER A 14 7.94 -27.99 5.12
N SER A 15 8.13 -29.31 5.00
CA SER A 15 7.03 -30.28 4.98
C SER A 15 6.17 -30.30 6.25
N ASN A 16 6.70 -29.77 7.36
CA ASN A 16 5.98 -29.64 8.63
C ASN A 16 5.14 -28.34 8.71
N TYR A 17 5.20 -27.52 7.66
CA TYR A 17 4.58 -26.20 7.55
C TYR A 17 3.72 -26.15 6.29
N LYS A 18 2.72 -25.27 6.25
CA LYS A 18 1.83 -25.11 5.08
C LYS A 18 2.63 -24.72 3.84
N VAL A 19 3.64 -23.85 3.98
CA VAL A 19 4.50 -23.38 2.90
C VAL A 19 5.30 -24.53 2.25
N GLY A 20 5.47 -25.68 2.90
CA GLY A 20 6.03 -26.87 2.25
C GLY A 20 5.23 -27.33 1.02
N ASN A 21 3.95 -27.00 0.95
CA ASN A 21 3.10 -27.27 -0.21
C ASN A 21 3.13 -26.16 -1.27
N LEU A 22 3.99 -25.14 -1.14
CA LEU A 22 4.05 -23.98 -2.04
C LEU A 22 4.09 -24.40 -3.52
N GLN A 23 4.92 -25.38 -3.88
CA GLN A 23 5.04 -25.80 -5.28
C GLN A 23 3.76 -26.48 -5.80
N LYS A 24 3.07 -27.27 -4.97
CA LYS A 24 1.76 -27.86 -5.30
C LYS A 24 0.71 -26.78 -5.51
N ILE A 25 0.62 -25.83 -4.58
CA ILE A 25 -0.25 -24.65 -4.67
C ILE A 25 0.01 -23.89 -5.97
N ARG A 26 1.29 -23.67 -6.31
CA ARG A 26 1.68 -23.00 -7.57
C ARG A 26 1.25 -23.76 -8.81
N LYS A 27 1.27 -25.10 -8.77
CA LYS A 27 0.75 -25.93 -9.87
C LYS A 27 -0.72 -25.68 -10.13
N GLU A 28 -1.51 -25.65 -9.06
CA GLU A 28 -2.95 -25.45 -9.12
C GLU A 28 -3.26 -24.03 -9.58
N LEU A 29 -2.67 -23.01 -8.94
CA LEU A 29 -2.94 -21.60 -9.26
C LEU A 29 -2.48 -21.17 -10.66
N LYS A 30 -1.49 -21.85 -11.25
CA LYS A 30 -0.83 -21.40 -12.49
C LYS A 30 -0.85 -22.44 -13.62
N GLY A 31 -1.53 -23.57 -13.41
CA GLY A 31 -1.57 -24.67 -14.38
C GLY A 31 -0.18 -25.19 -14.76
N LEU A 32 0.77 -25.25 -13.83
CA LEU A 32 2.14 -25.67 -14.16
C LEU A 32 2.18 -27.18 -14.49
N GLU A 33 2.80 -27.54 -15.62
CA GLU A 33 2.97 -28.95 -15.98
C GLU A 33 3.97 -29.66 -15.06
N ARG A 34 5.01 -28.94 -14.60
CA ARG A 34 6.10 -29.48 -13.79
C ARG A 34 6.22 -28.76 -12.45
N LEU A 35 6.38 -29.56 -11.41
CA LEU A 35 6.58 -29.11 -10.05
C LEU A 35 8.07 -29.01 -9.73
N PRO A 36 8.58 -27.84 -9.35
CA PRO A 36 9.84 -27.78 -8.62
C PRO A 36 9.74 -28.61 -7.34
N SER A 37 10.83 -29.28 -6.96
CA SER A 37 10.85 -30.16 -5.77
C SER A 37 11.08 -29.42 -4.45
N CYS A 38 11.51 -28.16 -4.50
CA CYS A 38 11.89 -27.38 -3.32
C CYS A 38 11.39 -25.94 -3.40
N ILE A 39 11.42 -25.23 -2.26
CA ILE A 39 11.10 -23.80 -2.19
C ILE A 39 12.26 -23.00 -2.78
N PHE A 40 13.48 -23.19 -2.28
CA PHE A 40 14.69 -22.51 -2.73
C PHE A 40 15.63 -23.47 -3.45
N ASP A 41 16.21 -23.04 -4.57
CA ASP A 41 17.11 -23.86 -5.39
C ASP A 41 18.39 -23.07 -5.68
N TYR A 42 19.50 -23.77 -5.94
CA TYR A 42 20.79 -23.12 -6.23
C TYR A 42 20.71 -22.06 -7.36
N ARG A 43 19.76 -22.19 -8.30
CA ARG A 43 19.50 -21.21 -9.36
C ARG A 43 18.97 -19.87 -8.83
N THR A 44 18.23 -19.89 -7.73
CA THR A 44 17.61 -18.70 -7.12
C THR A 44 18.26 -18.26 -5.81
N ILE A 45 19.21 -19.04 -5.29
CA ILE A 45 20.11 -18.61 -4.21
C ILE A 45 21.24 -17.76 -4.81
N LYS A 46 21.43 -16.56 -4.28
CA LYS A 46 22.50 -15.61 -4.64
C LYS A 46 23.40 -15.38 -3.42
N ASN A 47 24.44 -14.57 -3.60
CA ASN A 47 25.43 -14.33 -2.54
C ASN A 47 24.82 -13.73 -1.26
N THR A 48 23.77 -12.91 -1.39
CA THR A 48 23.17 -12.18 -0.26
C THR A 48 21.67 -12.39 -0.11
N TYR A 49 21.01 -13.08 -1.03
CA TYR A 49 19.57 -13.31 -0.95
C TYR A 49 19.16 -14.55 -1.72
N ALA A 50 17.98 -15.09 -1.41
CA ALA A 50 17.34 -16.14 -2.16
C ALA A 50 15.85 -15.83 -2.30
N PHE A 51 15.28 -16.19 -3.44
CA PHE A 51 13.83 -16.19 -3.64
C PHE A 51 13.37 -17.56 -4.10
N HIS A 52 12.09 -17.88 -3.90
CA HIS A 52 11.60 -19.20 -4.23
C HIS A 52 11.71 -19.51 -5.73
N LEU A 53 11.95 -20.78 -6.07
CA LEU A 53 12.21 -21.24 -7.43
C LEU A 53 10.99 -21.00 -8.34
N GLY A 54 11.22 -20.23 -9.41
CA GLY A 54 10.18 -19.85 -10.36
C GLY A 54 9.42 -18.57 -9.99
N GLY A 55 9.68 -17.99 -8.82
CA GLY A 55 8.95 -16.82 -8.31
C GLY A 55 9.24 -15.50 -9.02
N ARG A 56 10.09 -15.46 -10.06
CA ARG A 56 10.61 -14.18 -10.59
C ARG A 56 9.51 -13.22 -11.07
N LYS A 57 8.40 -13.75 -11.56
CA LYS A 57 7.21 -13.03 -12.03
C LYS A 57 6.08 -13.02 -10.98
N GLU A 58 6.39 -13.28 -9.72
CA GLU A 58 5.42 -13.50 -8.63
C GLU A 58 5.77 -12.63 -7.42
N PHE A 59 4.88 -12.61 -6.43
CA PHE A 59 5.14 -12.08 -5.10
C PHE A 59 6.01 -13.09 -4.33
N GLN A 60 7.31 -12.82 -4.27
CA GLN A 60 8.33 -13.81 -3.98
C GLN A 60 8.52 -14.05 -2.49
N PHE A 61 8.27 -15.27 -1.98
CA PHE A 61 8.96 -15.71 -0.75
C PHE A 61 10.47 -15.51 -0.90
N ASN A 62 11.07 -14.81 0.05
CA ASN A 62 12.41 -14.26 -0.06
C ASN A 62 13.10 -14.20 1.31
N ILE A 63 14.39 -14.57 1.33
CA ILE A 63 15.29 -14.44 2.47
C ILE A 63 16.56 -13.72 2.04
N GLY A 64 17.24 -13.04 2.94
CA GLY A 64 18.49 -12.39 2.57
C GLY A 64 19.12 -11.55 3.65
N PHE A 65 20.39 -11.23 3.43
CA PHE A 65 21.22 -10.45 4.32
C PHE A 65 21.44 -9.05 3.76
N GLU A 66 21.01 -8.06 4.53
CA GLU A 66 21.19 -6.65 4.21
C GLU A 66 22.51 -6.15 4.81
N LYS A 67 23.58 -6.26 4.02
CA LYS A 67 24.96 -5.94 4.46
C LYS A 67 25.11 -4.57 5.12
N LYS A 68 24.42 -3.55 4.58
CA LYS A 68 24.50 -2.18 5.10
C LYS A 68 23.86 -2.02 6.48
N LEU A 69 22.82 -2.81 6.75
CA LEU A 69 22.02 -2.74 7.97
C LEU A 69 22.40 -3.84 8.98
N LYS A 70 23.25 -4.80 8.58
CA LYS A 70 23.65 -5.97 9.38
C LYS A 70 22.45 -6.74 9.93
N LEU A 71 21.43 -6.95 9.10
CA LEU A 71 20.25 -7.72 9.45
C LEU A 71 19.96 -8.81 8.41
N PHE A 72 19.30 -9.87 8.86
CA PHE A 72 18.82 -10.95 8.01
C PHE A 72 17.29 -10.85 7.90
N ARG A 73 16.79 -10.50 6.71
CA ARG A 73 15.37 -10.35 6.42
C ARG A 73 14.76 -11.65 5.87
N TYR A 74 13.47 -11.82 6.10
CA TYR A 74 12.68 -12.93 5.59
C TYR A 74 11.21 -12.53 5.47
N GLY A 75 10.57 -12.92 4.37
CA GLY A 75 9.20 -12.53 4.06
C GLY A 75 8.90 -12.68 2.58
N MET A 76 8.18 -11.72 2.02
CA MET A 76 7.78 -11.68 0.61
C MET A 76 8.20 -10.39 -0.09
N ALA A 77 8.44 -10.45 -1.40
CA ALA A 77 8.90 -9.28 -2.15
C ALA A 77 8.34 -9.17 -3.58
N PHE A 78 8.04 -7.94 -4.01
CA PHE A 78 7.97 -7.57 -5.42
C PHE A 78 9.33 -7.04 -5.86
N SER A 79 9.99 -7.74 -6.79
CA SER A 79 11.24 -7.31 -7.41
C SER A 79 10.97 -6.76 -8.82
N LEU A 80 10.82 -5.44 -8.91
CA LEU A 80 10.52 -4.68 -10.13
C LEU A 80 11.79 -4.27 -10.88
N GLU A 81 12.76 -5.16 -10.98
CA GLU A 81 13.96 -4.96 -11.78
C GLU A 81 13.83 -5.75 -13.09
N LYS A 82 14.11 -5.16 -14.25
CA LYS A 82 14.13 -5.94 -15.50
C LYS A 82 15.26 -6.96 -15.50
N SER A 83 14.99 -8.15 -16.01
CA SER A 83 16.00 -9.20 -16.20
C SER A 83 15.65 -10.09 -17.39
N ARG A 84 16.55 -11.00 -17.78
CA ARG A 84 16.23 -12.01 -18.81
C ARG A 84 15.00 -12.85 -18.46
N THR A 85 14.74 -13.07 -17.17
CA THR A 85 13.60 -13.88 -16.69
C THR A 85 12.37 -13.03 -16.30
N LEU A 86 12.52 -11.71 -16.23
CA LEU A 86 11.44 -10.72 -16.13
C LEU A 86 11.74 -9.53 -17.07
N PRO A 87 11.55 -9.69 -18.39
CA PRO A 87 11.83 -8.60 -19.34
C PRO A 87 10.84 -7.44 -19.21
N ASP A 88 9.61 -7.77 -18.79
CA ASP A 88 8.52 -6.84 -18.56
C ASP A 88 8.09 -6.92 -17.09
N ILE A 89 8.19 -5.79 -16.39
CA ILE A 89 7.82 -5.66 -14.96
C ILE A 89 6.32 -5.45 -14.78
N GLU A 90 5.59 -5.03 -15.82
CA GLU A 90 4.16 -4.70 -15.72
C GLU A 90 3.32 -5.93 -15.36
N VAL A 91 3.82 -7.14 -15.64
CA VAL A 91 3.24 -8.42 -15.19
C VAL A 91 3.07 -8.52 -13.67
N LEU A 92 3.80 -7.71 -12.90
CA LEU A 92 3.70 -7.64 -11.43
C LEU A 92 2.70 -6.59 -10.95
N PHE A 93 2.27 -5.64 -11.79
CA PHE A 93 1.39 -4.54 -11.37
C PHE A 93 0.00 -5.02 -10.92
N PRO A 94 -0.69 -5.93 -11.65
CA PRO A 94 -1.96 -6.48 -11.17
C PRO A 94 -1.83 -7.23 -9.83
N LYS A 95 -0.65 -7.78 -9.54
CA LYS A 95 -0.37 -8.50 -8.29
C LYS A 95 -0.19 -7.54 -7.13
N ILE A 96 0.46 -6.40 -7.39
CA ILE A 96 0.51 -5.27 -6.44
C ILE A 96 -0.91 -4.77 -6.13
N ASP A 97 -1.79 -4.69 -7.14
CA ASP A 97 -3.18 -4.30 -6.93
C ASP A 97 -3.97 -5.30 -6.08
N ARG A 98 -3.77 -6.61 -6.30
CA ARG A 98 -4.35 -7.66 -5.42
C ARG A 98 -3.79 -7.61 -4.01
N PHE A 99 -2.51 -7.29 -3.84
CA PHE A 99 -1.92 -7.12 -2.52
C PHE A 99 -2.63 -5.96 -1.77
N ASN A 100 -2.79 -4.81 -2.43
CA ASN A 100 -3.52 -3.66 -1.85
C ASN A 100 -4.96 -4.02 -1.49
N LEU A 101 -5.64 -4.78 -2.34
CA LEU A 101 -6.96 -5.33 -2.07
C LEU A 101 -6.97 -6.22 -0.82
N TYR A 102 -6.04 -7.17 -0.72
CA TYR A 102 -5.99 -8.09 0.41
C TYR A 102 -5.88 -7.34 1.74
N LEU A 103 -4.99 -6.33 1.81
CA LEU A 103 -4.83 -5.51 3.02
C LEU A 103 -6.11 -4.75 3.38
N LYS A 104 -6.84 -4.28 2.37
CA LYS A 104 -8.10 -3.56 2.56
C LYS A 104 -9.20 -4.46 3.11
N SER A 105 -9.30 -5.69 2.61
CA SER A 105 -10.27 -6.68 3.09
C SER A 105 -9.87 -7.29 4.44
N ASN A 106 -8.58 -7.21 4.80
CA ASN A 106 -8.05 -7.71 6.06
C ASN A 106 -7.26 -6.63 6.81
N PRO A 107 -7.93 -5.55 7.29
CA PRO A 107 -7.25 -4.52 8.06
C PRO A 107 -6.53 -5.15 9.25
N SER A 108 -5.27 -4.77 9.46
CA SER A 108 -4.45 -5.24 10.58
C SER A 108 -4.08 -6.74 10.56
N LYS A 109 -4.19 -7.44 9.42
CA LYS A 109 -3.78 -8.87 9.29
C LYS A 109 -2.31 -9.14 9.62
N PHE A 110 -1.44 -8.15 9.45
CA PHE A 110 0.01 -8.27 9.61
C PHE A 110 0.60 -7.24 10.60
N PRO A 111 0.20 -7.27 11.88
CA PRO A 111 0.56 -6.23 12.84
C PRO A 111 2.04 -6.25 13.23
N GLU A 112 2.70 -7.40 13.11
CA GLU A 112 4.12 -7.60 13.44
C GLU A 112 5.04 -7.56 12.22
N MET A 113 4.49 -7.43 11.00
CA MET A 113 5.29 -7.37 9.79
C MET A 113 5.62 -5.92 9.45
N LEU A 114 6.78 -5.75 8.88
CA LEU A 114 7.26 -4.47 8.39
C LEU A 114 7.33 -4.51 6.88
N MET A 115 7.17 -3.34 6.29
CA MET A 115 7.28 -3.10 4.87
C MET A 115 8.37 -2.06 4.63
N TRP A 116 9.19 -2.30 3.62
CA TRP A 116 10.17 -1.33 3.14
C TRP A 116 10.33 -1.49 1.64
N ASN A 117 10.82 -0.43 1.03
CA ASN A 117 11.19 -0.39 -0.37
C ASN A 117 12.63 0.04 -0.54
N ASP A 118 13.31 -0.53 -1.52
CA ASP A 118 14.63 -0.09 -1.92
C ASP A 118 14.52 0.57 -3.28
N ASP A 119 15.03 1.79 -3.35
CA ASP A 119 15.40 2.40 -4.61
C ASP A 119 16.87 2.06 -4.84
N ILE A 120 17.15 1.26 -5.87
CA ILE A 120 18.51 0.82 -6.19
C ILE A 120 19.46 2.03 -6.38
N LYS A 121 18.93 3.22 -6.71
CA LYS A 121 19.69 4.47 -6.84
C LYS A 121 19.77 5.31 -5.56
N ASN A 122 18.74 5.31 -4.71
CA ASN A 122 18.61 6.25 -3.59
C ASN A 122 18.71 5.59 -2.19
N GLY A 123 18.88 4.26 -2.12
CA GLY A 123 19.09 3.52 -0.88
C GLY A 123 17.82 2.91 -0.27
N HIS A 124 18.00 2.20 0.84
CA HIS A 124 16.91 1.55 1.58
C HIS A 124 15.98 2.60 2.19
N SER A 125 14.68 2.50 1.93
CA SER A 125 13.70 3.28 2.69
C SER A 125 13.59 2.77 4.13
N LYS A 126 13.14 3.64 5.02
CA LYS A 126 12.91 3.28 6.42
C LYS A 126 11.77 2.27 6.53
N HIS A 127 11.94 1.28 7.39
CA HIS A 127 10.91 0.30 7.71
C HIS A 127 9.64 0.99 8.23
N SER A 128 8.50 0.66 7.63
CA SER A 128 7.15 1.08 8.04
C SER A 128 6.26 -0.13 8.29
N SER A 129 5.04 0.07 8.78
CA SER A 129 4.03 -0.99 8.76
C SER A 129 3.66 -1.38 7.35
N VAL A 130 3.08 -2.57 7.22
CA VAL A 130 2.43 -2.99 5.99
C VAL A 130 1.28 -2.02 5.65
N HIS A 131 1.33 -1.46 4.44
CA HIS A 131 0.33 -0.54 3.91
C HIS A 131 0.18 -0.76 2.40
N SER A 132 -0.84 -0.16 1.80
CA SER A 132 -1.00 -0.21 0.34
C SER A 132 0.21 0.37 -0.37
N ILE A 133 0.65 -0.29 -1.44
CA ILE A 133 1.69 0.16 -2.36
C ILE A 133 1.09 1.18 -3.31
N SER A 134 1.61 2.40 -3.30
CA SER A 134 1.17 3.46 -4.19
C SER A 134 1.75 3.32 -5.61
N ASN A 135 1.08 3.92 -6.60
CA ASN A 135 1.40 3.73 -8.01
C ASN A 135 2.80 4.24 -8.40
N GLU A 136 3.37 5.19 -7.68
CA GLU A 136 4.75 5.66 -7.92
C GLU A 136 5.81 4.58 -7.65
N PHE A 137 5.48 3.53 -6.89
CA PHE A 137 6.37 2.38 -6.70
C PHE A 137 6.23 1.33 -7.80
N LYS A 138 5.26 1.45 -8.72
CA LYS A 138 5.12 0.59 -9.91
C LYS A 138 6.05 1.06 -11.03
N CYS A 139 7.36 1.08 -10.76
CA CYS A 139 8.38 1.46 -11.73
C CYS A 139 9.62 0.56 -11.64
N ASP A 140 10.45 0.61 -12.69
CA ASP A 140 11.69 -0.18 -12.77
C ASP A 140 12.66 0.17 -11.62
N GLN A 141 13.49 -0.79 -11.24
CA GLN A 141 14.50 -0.69 -10.18
C GLN A 141 13.94 -0.46 -8.77
N LYS A 142 12.71 -0.89 -8.53
CA LYS A 142 12.13 -0.93 -7.18
C LYS A 142 12.11 -2.35 -6.63
N PHE A 143 12.44 -2.47 -5.35
CA PHE A 143 12.25 -3.69 -4.58
C PHE A 143 11.34 -3.38 -3.41
N ILE A 144 10.19 -4.03 -3.33
CA ILE A 144 9.20 -3.81 -2.26
C ILE A 144 9.13 -5.08 -1.44
N PHE A 145 9.45 -4.99 -0.16
CA PHE A 145 9.54 -6.13 0.74
C PHE A 145 8.55 -5.99 1.90
N ILE A 146 7.92 -7.10 2.27
CA ILE A 146 7.07 -7.22 3.45
C ILE A 146 7.52 -8.45 4.24
N GLY A 147 7.82 -8.28 5.53
CA GLY A 147 8.20 -9.40 6.38
C GLY A 147 8.83 -8.96 7.69
N LYS A 148 9.64 -9.85 8.25
CA LYS A 148 10.37 -9.67 9.51
C LYS A 148 11.87 -9.71 9.24
N PHE A 149 12.67 -9.39 10.26
CA PHE A 149 14.11 -9.53 10.21
C PHE A 149 14.68 -9.92 11.57
N PHE A 150 15.87 -10.51 11.54
CA PHE A 150 16.72 -10.68 12.71
C PHE A 150 17.85 -9.66 12.67
N ASN A 151 18.18 -9.06 13.82
CA ASN A 151 19.40 -8.27 14.00
C ASN A 151 20.61 -9.21 14.14
N LYS A 152 20.84 -10.01 13.10
CA LYS A 152 21.84 -11.08 13.01
C LYS A 152 22.44 -11.05 11.61
N GLU A 153 23.74 -11.29 11.54
CA GLU A 153 24.41 -11.65 10.30
C GLU A 153 24.04 -13.07 9.88
N THR A 154 24.27 -13.40 8.61
CA THR A 154 23.91 -14.72 8.05
C THR A 154 24.52 -15.87 8.86
N HIS A 155 25.77 -15.69 9.31
CA HIS A 155 26.50 -16.71 10.08
C HIS A 155 25.94 -16.96 11.48
N GLU A 156 25.17 -16.01 12.02
CA GLU A 156 24.56 -16.07 13.35
C GLU A 156 23.14 -16.68 13.33
N ILE A 157 22.58 -16.91 12.14
CA ILE A 157 21.27 -17.57 12.00
C ILE A 157 21.37 -19.02 12.49
N THR A 158 20.46 -19.36 13.39
CA THR A 158 20.33 -20.67 14.04
C THR A 158 19.22 -21.51 13.40
N ASN A 159 19.14 -22.79 13.77
CA ASN A 159 18.02 -23.65 13.37
C ASN A 159 16.67 -23.14 13.90
N GLU A 160 16.65 -22.49 15.07
CA GLU A 160 15.42 -21.94 15.64
C GLU A 160 14.94 -20.72 14.87
N ASP A 161 15.87 -19.83 14.50
CA ASP A 161 15.55 -18.72 13.60
C ASP A 161 14.96 -19.23 12.27
N CYS A 162 15.47 -20.34 11.74
CA CYS A 162 14.93 -20.97 10.53
C CYS A 162 13.50 -21.51 10.73
N ARG A 163 13.12 -21.97 11.93
CA ARG A 163 11.74 -22.35 12.22
C ARG A 163 10.83 -21.13 12.24
N SER A 164 11.26 -20.03 12.86
CA SER A 164 10.51 -18.77 12.83
C SER A 164 10.32 -18.21 11.41
N ILE A 165 11.29 -18.42 10.52
CA ILE A 165 11.14 -18.11 9.09
C ILE A 165 10.00 -18.93 8.47
N LEU A 166 9.95 -20.24 8.72
CA LEU A 166 8.89 -21.12 8.20
C LEU A 166 7.50 -20.76 8.76
N GLU A 167 7.41 -20.42 10.05
CA GLU A 167 6.18 -19.92 10.67
C GLU A 167 5.69 -18.62 10.02
N THR A 168 6.60 -17.68 9.79
CA THR A 168 6.28 -16.41 9.11
C THR A 168 5.86 -16.65 7.66
N PHE A 169 6.42 -17.66 6.99
CA PHE A 169 6.01 -18.03 5.64
C PHE A 169 4.61 -18.64 5.59
N ASP A 170 4.22 -19.41 6.61
CA ASP A 170 2.85 -19.91 6.75
C ASP A 170 1.85 -18.78 6.96
N GLU A 171 2.19 -17.78 7.78
CA GLU A 171 1.37 -16.56 7.97
C GLU A 171 1.17 -15.80 6.66
N LEU A 172 2.17 -15.79 5.78
CA LEU A 172 2.18 -15.09 4.50
C LEU A 172 1.57 -15.91 3.35
N LEU A 173 1.33 -17.21 3.53
CA LEU A 173 0.87 -18.10 2.45
C LEU A 173 -0.52 -17.75 1.94
N ASP A 174 -1.45 -17.37 2.82
CA ASP A 174 -2.80 -16.97 2.42
C ASP A 174 -2.78 -15.71 1.55
N LEU A 175 -1.89 -14.77 1.88
CA LEU A 175 -1.66 -13.57 1.08
C LEU A 175 -1.06 -13.92 -0.28
N TYR A 176 -0.06 -14.81 -0.31
CA TYR A 176 0.52 -15.30 -1.57
C TYR A 176 -0.55 -15.92 -2.48
N ILE A 177 -1.38 -16.82 -1.93
CA ILE A 177 -2.45 -17.49 -2.68
C ILE A 177 -3.39 -16.44 -3.27
N PHE A 178 -3.86 -15.48 -2.47
CA PHE A 178 -4.76 -14.43 -2.93
C PHE A 178 -4.14 -13.57 -4.04
N VAL A 179 -2.88 -13.17 -3.88
CA VAL A 179 -2.17 -12.32 -4.86
C VAL A 179 -1.88 -13.07 -6.16
N GLU A 180 -1.54 -14.35 -6.08
CA GLU A 180 -1.13 -15.15 -7.24
C GLU A 180 -2.27 -15.88 -7.94
N ASN A 181 -3.46 -15.94 -7.34
CA ASN A 181 -4.64 -16.49 -7.97
C ASN A 181 -5.11 -15.57 -9.10
N GLU A 182 -4.77 -15.93 -10.33
CA GLU A 182 -5.16 -15.18 -11.52
C GLU A 182 -6.53 -15.57 -12.06
N ASP A 183 -7.15 -16.66 -11.59
CA ASP A 183 -8.54 -17.00 -11.98
C ASP A 183 -9.56 -16.08 -11.29
N GLU A 184 -9.18 -15.48 -10.16
CA GLU A 184 -9.83 -14.29 -9.61
C GLU A 184 -9.54 -13.00 -10.40
N LYS A 185 -8.91 -13.05 -11.59
CA LYS A 185 -8.89 -11.91 -12.54
C LYS A 185 -10.30 -11.37 -12.80
N LYS A 186 -11.32 -12.26 -12.79
CA LYS A 186 -12.72 -11.83 -12.88
C LYS A 186 -13.12 -10.88 -11.75
N ASN A 187 -12.60 -11.06 -10.52
CA ASN A 187 -12.90 -10.20 -9.37
C ASN A 187 -12.10 -8.88 -9.29
N LEU A 188 -11.07 -8.67 -10.13
CA LEU A 188 -10.38 -7.38 -10.20
C LEU A 188 -11.18 -6.35 -11.02
N GLU A 189 -11.88 -6.81 -12.07
CA GLU A 189 -12.90 -6.03 -12.77
C GLU A 189 -14.26 -6.11 -12.05
N ASP A 190 -14.56 -7.25 -11.38
CA ASP A 190 -15.74 -7.46 -10.53
C ASP A 190 -15.48 -7.16 -9.03
N PHE A 191 -14.75 -6.10 -8.72
CA PHE A 191 -15.11 -5.41 -7.49
C PHE A 191 -16.50 -4.86 -7.70
N SER A 192 -17.51 -5.46 -7.07
CA SER A 192 -18.87 -4.88 -7.01
C SER A 192 -18.92 -3.46 -6.39
N GLY A 193 -17.75 -2.91 -6.02
CA GLY A 193 -17.44 -2.31 -4.75
C GLY A 193 -18.31 -1.11 -4.48
N LYS A 194 -19.44 -1.31 -3.80
CA LYS A 194 -20.23 -0.20 -3.30
C LYS A 194 -19.34 0.63 -2.38
N PHE A 195 -19.37 1.95 -2.54
CA PHE A 195 -18.87 2.84 -1.51
C PHE A 195 -19.65 2.57 -0.22
N ILE A 196 -18.93 2.25 0.87
CA ILE A 196 -19.52 2.06 2.19
C ILE A 196 -18.94 3.13 3.10
N PHE A 197 -19.78 4.08 3.47
CA PHE A 197 -19.41 5.08 4.46
C PHE A 197 -19.16 4.40 5.81
N LYS A 198 -17.98 4.63 6.38
CA LYS A 198 -17.64 4.28 7.76
C LYS A 198 -17.38 5.57 8.52
N SER A 199 -17.98 5.70 9.70
CA SER A 199 -17.74 6.83 10.59
C SER A 199 -16.55 6.57 11.50
N GLY A 200 -15.91 7.62 11.99
CA GLY A 200 -14.81 7.53 12.95
C GLY A 200 -13.44 7.68 12.32
N LYS A 201 -12.42 7.58 13.19
CA LYS A 201 -11.01 7.52 12.79
C LYS A 201 -10.61 6.06 12.62
N ASN A 202 -9.63 5.80 11.76
CA ASN A 202 -8.88 4.54 11.83
C ASN A 202 -7.97 4.56 13.09
N ASP A 203 -8.44 3.96 14.20
CA ASP A 203 -7.87 4.09 15.55
C ASP A 203 -6.46 3.49 15.75
N TYR A 204 -5.92 2.74 14.78
CA TYR A 204 -4.56 2.20 14.84
C TYR A 204 -3.44 3.27 14.74
N GLN A 205 -3.78 4.55 14.55
CA GLN A 205 -2.87 5.59 14.06
C GLN A 205 -2.05 6.36 15.11
N LYS A 206 -2.38 6.30 16.40
CA LYS A 206 -1.69 7.10 17.44
C LYS A 206 -0.22 6.70 17.68
N LYS A 207 0.09 5.39 17.66
CA LYS A 207 1.47 4.88 17.87
C LYS A 207 2.38 5.12 16.65
N TYR A 208 1.80 5.21 15.45
CA TYR A 208 2.49 5.43 14.17
C TYR A 208 2.91 6.88 13.93
N PHE A 209 2.14 7.85 14.43
CA PHE A 209 2.44 9.27 14.28
C PHE A 209 3.78 9.67 14.92
N VAL A 210 4.06 9.12 16.11
CA VAL A 210 5.31 9.36 16.85
C VAL A 210 6.55 8.87 16.07
N ASN A 211 6.42 7.76 15.33
CA ASN A 211 7.53 7.21 14.55
C ASN A 211 7.79 7.96 13.23
N GLN A 212 6.78 8.55 12.57
CA GLN A 212 6.97 9.30 11.30
C GLN A 212 7.72 10.62 11.50
N ILE A 213 7.46 11.33 12.59
CA ILE A 213 8.19 12.55 12.97
C ILE A 213 9.68 12.23 13.20
N ALA A 214 9.98 11.10 13.86
CA ALA A 214 11.35 10.62 14.06
C ALA A 214 12.05 10.18 12.75
N GLN A 215 11.27 9.83 11.71
CA GLN A 215 11.75 9.28 10.45
C GLN A 215 11.82 10.27 9.27
N SER A 216 11.65 11.58 9.48
CA SER A 216 11.82 12.64 8.47
C SER A 216 10.99 12.50 7.18
N ARG A 217 9.87 11.75 7.21
CA ARG A 217 8.85 11.77 6.14
C ARG A 217 7.91 12.95 6.38
N ILE A 218 8.39 14.17 6.11
CA ILE A 218 7.68 15.42 6.43
C ILE A 218 6.32 15.48 5.71
N VAL A 219 6.26 15.07 4.44
CA VAL A 219 5.05 15.16 3.62
C VAL A 219 3.90 14.29 4.16
N ASP A 220 4.18 13.01 4.46
CA ASP A 220 3.19 12.07 5.01
C ASP A 220 2.73 12.50 6.41
N ALA A 221 3.67 12.97 7.24
CA ALA A 221 3.36 13.48 8.56
C ALA A 221 2.48 14.73 8.50
N THR A 222 2.76 15.66 7.58
CA THR A 222 1.96 16.88 7.37
C THR A 222 0.57 16.55 6.86
N HIS A 223 0.42 15.67 5.86
CA HIS A 223 -0.89 15.25 5.36
C HIS A 223 -1.76 14.68 6.50
N LYS A 224 -1.19 13.79 7.31
CA LYS A 224 -1.89 13.20 8.45
C LYS A 224 -2.28 14.22 9.52
N ILE A 225 -1.39 15.15 9.88
CA ILE A 225 -1.71 16.23 10.83
C ILE A 225 -2.89 17.05 10.32
N ILE A 226 -2.88 17.38 9.03
CA ILE A 226 -3.96 18.13 8.39
C ILE A 226 -5.27 17.31 8.45
N GLN A 227 -5.23 16.02 8.09
CA GLN A 227 -6.40 15.14 8.14
C GLN A 227 -7.00 15.04 9.56
N GLU A 228 -6.17 14.84 10.58
CA GLU A 228 -6.62 14.76 11.98
C GLU A 228 -7.27 16.06 12.45
N ASN A 229 -6.67 17.21 12.13
CA ASN A 229 -7.19 18.52 12.50
C ASN A 229 -8.52 18.82 11.81
N ILE A 230 -8.61 18.55 10.51
CA ILE A 230 -9.85 18.72 9.74
C ILE A 230 -10.94 17.78 10.27
N TYR A 231 -10.61 16.53 10.57
CA TYR A 231 -11.56 15.59 11.16
C TYR A 231 -12.17 16.14 12.44
N GLU A 232 -11.35 16.67 13.37
CA GLU A 232 -11.85 17.24 14.63
C GLU A 232 -12.73 18.46 14.40
N GLY A 233 -12.36 19.35 13.47
CA GLY A 233 -13.17 20.51 13.09
C GLY A 233 -14.52 20.11 12.50
N LEU A 234 -14.52 19.20 11.53
CA LEU A 234 -15.73 18.68 10.89
C LEU A 234 -16.59 17.87 11.87
N ALA A 235 -15.99 17.08 12.75
CA ALA A 235 -16.71 16.30 13.75
C ALA A 235 -17.44 17.19 14.77
N LYS A 236 -16.89 18.36 15.11
CA LYS A 236 -17.60 19.37 15.92
C LYS A 236 -18.82 19.94 15.19
N LYS A 237 -18.71 20.14 13.87
CA LYS A 237 -19.75 20.75 13.05
C LYS A 237 -20.88 19.78 12.66
N TYR A 238 -20.54 18.55 12.31
CA TYR A 238 -21.47 17.56 11.74
C TYR A 238 -21.73 16.36 12.65
N GLY A 239 -20.96 16.20 13.73
CA GLY A 239 -21.01 15.03 14.61
C GLY A 239 -20.11 13.89 14.13
N LYS A 240 -19.46 13.20 15.07
CA LYS A 240 -18.49 12.13 14.79
C LYS A 240 -19.06 10.97 13.96
N SER A 241 -20.34 10.66 14.11
CA SER A 241 -21.03 9.61 13.34
C SER A 241 -21.19 9.95 11.86
N ASN A 242 -20.99 11.22 11.49
CA ASN A 242 -21.18 11.72 10.13
C ASN A 242 -19.85 12.01 9.42
N ILE A 243 -18.71 11.74 10.06
CA ILE A 243 -17.38 11.93 9.47
C ILE A 243 -16.61 10.61 9.48
N GLY A 244 -15.93 10.30 8.38
CA GLY A 244 -15.02 9.17 8.27
C GLY A 244 -13.70 9.56 7.63
N THR A 245 -12.59 8.96 8.06
CA THR A 245 -11.29 9.06 7.38
C THR A 245 -10.94 7.77 6.64
N GLU A 246 -10.21 7.89 5.53
CA GLU A 246 -9.73 6.74 4.74
C GLU A 246 -10.85 5.79 4.29
N ASN A 247 -12.02 6.34 3.97
CA ASN A 247 -13.16 5.54 3.54
C ASN A 247 -12.88 4.98 2.16
N SER A 248 -13.15 3.69 1.97
CA SER A 248 -12.90 3.11 0.67
C SER A 248 -13.86 3.61 -0.42
N SER A 249 -13.32 3.93 -1.59
CA SER A 249 -14.07 4.20 -2.82
C SER A 249 -14.80 2.98 -3.39
N GLY A 250 -14.41 1.77 -2.97
CA GLY A 250 -14.86 0.51 -3.55
C GLY A 250 -13.90 -0.10 -4.58
N TYR A 251 -12.95 0.66 -5.13
CA TYR A 251 -12.08 0.24 -6.24
C TYR A 251 -10.58 0.40 -5.91
N GLY A 252 -10.13 -0.21 -4.82
CA GLY A 252 -8.70 -0.18 -4.44
C GLY A 252 -8.15 1.16 -3.93
N THR A 253 -8.95 2.23 -3.91
CA THR A 253 -8.56 3.56 -3.38
C THR A 253 -9.32 3.93 -2.09
N SER A 254 -8.76 4.88 -1.34
CA SER A 254 -9.36 5.48 -0.13
C SER A 254 -9.54 6.99 -0.32
N ILE A 255 -10.63 7.49 0.24
CA ILE A 255 -10.97 8.91 0.27
C ILE A 255 -10.46 9.44 1.61
N ASP A 256 -9.60 10.46 1.60
CA ASP A 256 -8.98 11.00 2.81
C ASP A 256 -10.01 11.32 3.90
N LEU A 257 -11.09 12.00 3.52
CA LEU A 257 -12.16 12.41 4.43
C LEU A 257 -13.52 12.39 3.71
N VAL A 258 -14.53 11.87 4.40
CA VAL A 258 -15.92 11.88 3.95
C VAL A 258 -16.82 12.50 5.01
N VAL A 259 -17.66 13.45 4.60
CA VAL A 259 -18.77 13.96 5.41
C VAL A 259 -20.08 13.42 4.86
N ASN A 260 -20.93 12.86 5.72
CA ASN A 260 -22.31 12.49 5.42
C ASN A 260 -23.26 13.62 5.87
N GLU A 261 -23.65 14.48 4.94
CA GLU A 261 -24.65 15.53 5.17
C GLU A 261 -26.04 14.99 4.81
N ASN A 262 -26.73 14.36 5.76
CA ASN A 262 -28.10 13.87 5.59
C ASN A 262 -28.28 12.94 4.37
N GLY A 263 -27.37 11.99 4.18
CA GLY A 263 -27.38 11.04 3.07
C GLY A 263 -26.70 11.54 1.80
N LYS A 264 -26.21 12.79 1.79
CA LYS A 264 -25.36 13.32 0.71
C LYS A 264 -23.91 13.34 1.16
N TYR A 265 -23.04 12.72 0.37
CA TYR A 265 -21.63 12.71 0.71
C TYR A 265 -20.90 13.95 0.18
N VAL A 266 -19.93 14.42 0.96
CA VAL A 266 -18.90 15.36 0.54
C VAL A 266 -17.55 14.66 0.68
N PHE A 267 -16.80 14.58 -0.42
CA PHE A 267 -15.47 13.98 -0.42
C PHE A 267 -14.41 15.07 -0.35
N TYR A 268 -13.44 14.88 0.53
CA TYR A 268 -12.31 15.77 0.72
C TYR A 268 -11.02 15.03 0.35
N GLU A 269 -10.14 15.70 -0.39
CA GLU A 269 -8.82 15.20 -0.80
C GLU A 269 -7.75 16.22 -0.41
N ILE A 270 -6.80 15.82 0.43
CA ILE A 270 -5.78 16.69 1.02
C ILE A 270 -4.49 16.60 0.20
N LYS A 271 -3.93 17.77 -0.15
CA LYS A 271 -2.65 17.89 -0.84
C LYS A 271 -1.71 18.84 -0.11
N THR A 272 -0.45 18.46 -0.03
CA THR A 272 0.61 19.18 0.71
C THR A 272 1.68 19.77 -0.20
N ASN A 273 1.43 19.82 -1.52
CA ASN A 273 2.34 20.49 -2.45
C ASN A 273 2.35 22.02 -2.22
N SER A 274 3.48 22.65 -2.52
CA SER A 274 3.67 24.11 -2.39
C SER A 274 2.94 24.95 -3.45
N SER A 275 2.28 24.33 -4.43
CA SER A 275 1.57 25.02 -5.51
C SER A 275 0.12 24.59 -5.55
N ILE A 276 -0.78 25.57 -5.44
CA ILE A 276 -2.23 25.37 -5.59
C ILE A 276 -2.58 24.67 -6.92
N ARG A 277 -1.89 25.02 -8.02
CA ARG A 277 -2.11 24.41 -9.34
C ARG A 277 -1.75 22.92 -9.33
N LYS A 278 -0.68 22.55 -8.62
CA LYS A 278 -0.24 21.15 -8.48
C LYS A 278 -1.21 20.37 -7.59
N CYS A 279 -1.62 20.95 -6.46
CA CYS A 279 -2.65 20.36 -5.59
C CYS A 279 -3.94 20.09 -6.36
N ILE A 280 -4.43 21.06 -7.16
CA ILE A 280 -5.63 20.89 -7.97
C ILE A 280 -5.44 19.78 -9.01
N ARG A 281 -4.31 19.79 -9.74
CA ARG A 281 -4.01 18.79 -10.77
C ARG A 281 -4.00 17.36 -10.23
N GLU A 282 -3.47 17.16 -9.03
CA GLU A 282 -3.35 15.83 -8.43
C GLU A 282 -4.63 15.38 -7.71
N GLY A 283 -5.32 16.29 -7.01
CA GLY A 283 -6.53 15.95 -6.25
C GLY A 283 -7.77 15.76 -7.13
N LEU A 284 -7.89 16.52 -8.23
CA LEU A 284 -9.05 16.44 -9.13
C LEU A 284 -9.30 15.01 -9.67
N PRO A 285 -8.35 14.34 -10.35
CA PRO A 285 -8.62 13.02 -10.94
C PRO A 285 -9.00 11.97 -9.89
N GLN A 286 -8.43 12.04 -8.69
CA GLN A 286 -8.75 11.14 -7.59
C GLN A 286 -10.20 11.33 -7.11
N LEU A 287 -10.62 12.57 -6.85
CA LEU A 287 -12.00 12.87 -6.47
C LEU A 287 -13.02 12.46 -7.55
N LEU A 288 -12.66 12.64 -8.83
CA LEU A 288 -13.50 12.19 -9.94
C LEU A 288 -13.62 10.67 -9.96
N GLU A 289 -12.51 9.95 -9.81
CA GLU A 289 -12.51 8.49 -9.72
C GLU A 289 -13.39 8.00 -8.57
N TYR A 290 -13.22 8.57 -7.37
CA TYR A 290 -13.98 8.18 -6.18
C TYR A 290 -15.49 8.36 -6.34
N SER A 291 -15.91 9.43 -7.02
CA SER A 291 -17.34 9.77 -7.14
C SER A 291 -18.02 9.11 -8.34
N TYR A 292 -17.30 8.99 -9.46
CA TYR A 292 -17.90 8.70 -10.76
C TYR A 292 -17.53 7.32 -11.32
N TRP A 293 -16.39 6.74 -10.94
CA TRP A 293 -15.99 5.44 -11.49
C TRP A 293 -16.85 4.29 -10.94
N PRO A 294 -17.26 3.32 -11.78
CA PRO A 294 -17.18 3.29 -13.25
C PRO A 294 -18.35 4.02 -13.93
N ASN A 295 -19.48 4.20 -13.23
CA ASN A 295 -20.62 5.00 -13.69
C ASN A 295 -21.53 5.29 -12.49
N ARG A 296 -21.08 6.15 -11.60
CA ARG A 296 -21.74 6.47 -10.32
C ARG A 296 -21.83 7.98 -10.13
N ASN A 297 -22.47 8.41 -9.06
CA ASN A 297 -22.45 9.80 -8.61
C ASN A 297 -22.61 9.83 -7.09
N LEU A 298 -21.53 9.50 -6.39
CA LEU A 298 -21.56 9.25 -4.94
C LEU A 298 -21.53 10.53 -4.11
N ALA A 299 -20.77 11.53 -4.54
CA ALA A 299 -20.57 12.75 -3.77
C ALA A 299 -21.28 13.95 -4.39
N SER A 300 -21.99 14.69 -3.55
CA SER A 300 -22.65 15.95 -3.91
C SER A 300 -21.67 17.11 -4.06
N LYS A 301 -20.48 17.00 -3.45
CA LYS A 301 -19.38 17.96 -3.52
C LYS A 301 -18.04 17.23 -3.45
N LEU A 302 -17.09 17.72 -4.24
CA LEU A 302 -15.71 17.27 -4.27
C LEU A 302 -14.84 18.43 -3.80
N VAL A 303 -14.05 18.27 -2.75
CA VAL A 303 -13.31 19.37 -2.12
C VAL A 303 -11.82 19.05 -2.07
N ILE A 304 -11.03 19.83 -2.80
CA ILE A 304 -9.56 19.78 -2.70
C ILE A 304 -9.15 20.67 -1.54
N VAL A 305 -8.29 20.14 -0.67
CA VAL A 305 -7.78 20.87 0.51
C VAL A 305 -6.27 21.02 0.40
N SER A 306 -5.76 22.23 0.66
CA SER A 306 -4.33 22.45 0.93
C SER A 306 -4.12 23.70 1.80
N GLU A 307 -2.89 23.93 2.26
CA GLU A 307 -2.54 25.15 3.01
C GLU A 307 -2.39 26.40 2.12
N ASN A 308 -2.31 26.21 0.80
CA ASN A 308 -2.06 27.28 -0.15
C ASN A 308 -3.22 28.28 -0.19
N LYS A 309 -2.90 29.56 -0.33
CA LYS A 309 -3.90 30.57 -0.68
C LYS A 309 -4.42 30.31 -2.09
N ILE A 310 -5.74 30.37 -2.25
CA ILE A 310 -6.37 30.29 -3.58
C ILE A 310 -5.95 31.51 -4.42
N THR A 311 -5.58 31.30 -5.67
CA THR A 311 -5.28 32.36 -6.64
C THR A 311 -6.49 32.64 -7.52
N ASP A 312 -6.54 33.81 -8.17
CA ASP A 312 -7.67 34.15 -9.05
C ASP A 312 -7.76 33.24 -10.29
N ASP A 313 -6.63 32.77 -10.81
CA ASP A 313 -6.60 31.79 -11.90
C ASP A 313 -7.15 30.44 -11.44
N ALA A 314 -6.81 29.99 -10.23
CA ALA A 314 -7.37 28.77 -9.65
C ALA A 314 -8.89 28.90 -9.45
N LYS A 315 -9.38 30.04 -8.95
CA LYS A 315 -10.82 30.34 -8.84
C LYS A 315 -11.49 30.29 -10.21
N LYS A 316 -10.93 30.95 -11.23
CA LYS A 316 -11.46 30.94 -12.60
C LYS A 316 -11.53 29.52 -13.17
N TYR A 317 -10.48 28.71 -12.96
CA TYR A 317 -10.42 27.33 -13.41
C TYR A 317 -11.50 26.46 -12.74
N LEU A 318 -11.60 26.48 -11.42
CA LEU A 318 -12.62 25.71 -10.68
C LEU A 318 -14.05 26.18 -11.05
N ASN A 319 -14.25 27.49 -11.22
CA ASN A 319 -15.51 28.03 -11.72
C ASN A 319 -15.87 27.53 -13.12
N LYS A 320 -14.89 27.44 -14.02
CA LYS A 320 -15.09 26.89 -15.37
C LYS A 320 -15.50 25.42 -15.30
N LEU A 321 -14.83 24.61 -14.47
CA LEU A 321 -15.18 23.19 -14.27
C LEU A 321 -16.63 23.02 -13.76
N ARG A 322 -17.05 23.85 -12.80
CA ARG A 322 -18.41 23.83 -12.28
C ARG A 322 -19.46 24.29 -13.30
N LYS A 323 -19.20 25.37 -14.03
CA LYS A 323 -20.18 25.99 -14.93
C LYS A 323 -20.32 25.26 -16.27
N ASP A 324 -19.20 24.87 -16.87
CA ASP A 324 -19.18 24.36 -18.24
C ASP A 324 -19.29 22.83 -18.28
N PHE A 325 -18.80 22.15 -17.23
CA PHE A 325 -18.74 20.68 -17.16
C PHE A 325 -19.59 20.10 -16.03
N PHE A 326 -20.26 20.95 -15.23
CA PHE A 326 -21.12 20.54 -14.11
C PHE A 326 -20.43 19.65 -13.08
N ILE A 327 -19.11 19.73 -12.95
CA ILE A 327 -18.34 19.00 -11.94
C ILE A 327 -18.42 19.80 -10.63
N PRO A 328 -18.99 19.29 -9.53
CA PRO A 328 -19.16 19.99 -8.26
C PRO A 328 -17.84 20.01 -7.47
N ILE A 329 -16.75 20.43 -8.11
CA ILE A 329 -15.41 20.53 -7.55
C ILE A 329 -15.20 21.89 -6.89
N TYR A 330 -14.61 21.90 -5.71
CA TYR A 330 -14.34 23.07 -4.90
C TYR A 330 -12.94 23.02 -4.31
N TYR A 331 -12.49 24.17 -3.82
CA TYR A 331 -11.27 24.27 -3.02
C TYR A 331 -11.57 24.88 -1.66
N GLN A 332 -10.99 24.30 -0.62
CA GLN A 332 -11.07 24.86 0.73
C GLN A 332 -9.67 24.90 1.34
N ARG A 333 -9.27 26.07 1.85
CA ARG A 333 -7.95 26.24 2.45
C ARG A 333 -7.94 25.70 3.87
N TYR A 334 -6.90 24.97 4.21
CA TYR A 334 -6.57 24.64 5.59
C TYR A 334 -5.68 25.73 6.21
N ASP A 335 -6.06 26.21 7.39
CA ASP A 335 -5.30 27.20 8.16
C ASP A 335 -4.50 26.49 9.25
N PHE A 336 -3.17 26.48 9.09
CA PHE A 336 -2.26 25.79 10.00
C PHE A 336 -2.26 26.41 11.42
N LEU A 337 -2.51 27.72 11.54
CA LEU A 337 -2.54 28.39 12.84
C LEU A 337 -3.82 28.05 13.60
N LYS A 338 -4.95 28.02 12.89
CA LYS A 338 -6.24 27.67 13.48
C LYS A 338 -6.45 26.16 13.63
N LYS A 339 -5.66 25.36 12.92
CA LYS A 339 -5.81 23.90 12.82
C LYS A 339 -7.21 23.51 12.36
N ASP A 340 -7.74 24.23 11.38
CA ASP A 340 -9.09 24.02 10.86
C ASP A 340 -9.19 24.50 9.39
N LEU A 341 -10.28 24.14 8.73
CA LEU A 341 -10.63 24.66 7.42
C LEU A 341 -11.11 26.11 7.53
N GLU A 342 -10.74 26.95 6.57
CA GLU A 342 -11.34 28.27 6.42
C GLU A 342 -12.84 28.13 6.10
N SER A 343 -13.65 29.10 6.54
CA SER A 343 -15.10 29.10 6.28
C SER A 343 -15.46 29.15 4.79
N ASN A 344 -14.58 29.75 3.99
CA ASN A 344 -14.81 29.98 2.57
C ASN A 344 -14.49 28.73 1.76
N ILE A 345 -15.42 28.37 0.88
CA ILE A 345 -15.26 27.32 -0.12
C ILE A 345 -15.30 27.96 -1.51
N TYR A 346 -14.31 27.66 -2.35
CA TYR A 346 -14.05 28.35 -3.61
C TYR A 346 -14.33 27.53 -4.85
#